data_AF-A0A4Q5QQ77-F1
#
_entry.id   AF-A0A4Q5QQ77-F1
#
_cell.length_a   1.000
_cell.length_b   1.000
_cell.length_c   1.000
_cell.angle_alpha   90.00
_cell.angle_beta   90.00
_cell.angle_gamma   90.00
#
_symmetry.space_group_name_H-M   'P 1'
#
loop_
_entity.id
_entity.type
_entity.pdbx_description
1 polymer ?
#
loop_
_entity_poly.entity_id
_entity_poly.type
_entity_poly.pdbx_seq_one_letter_code
_entity_poly.pdbx_strand_id
1 'polypeptide(L)'
;RYLTESGLVLPPEDQLSRTLYEQLLTRVYAENGRDDESVMLVLAYSSVQEGRLQVHRPEVCYPAAGFSIIENTAEEIPITKDFAIPVRLLTADRGARREYVVYWTRVGDSMPVRWFDQRLMMAKANLQGSIPDGLLARASIIGTDRDAAFATLTRFVQTMVASTGKQGRTMLIGPH
;
A
#
# COMPACT_ATOMS: atom_id res chain seq x y z
N ARG A 1 11.10 19.59 3.97
CA ARG A 1 12.30 19.61 3.11
C ARG A 1 12.09 18.57 2.02
N TYR A 2 12.23 18.92 0.74
CA TYR A 2 12.10 17.96 -0.38
C TYR A 2 13.40 17.15 -0.48
N LEU A 3 13.32 15.82 -0.36
CA LEU A 3 14.46 14.91 -0.50
C LEU A 3 14.43 14.31 -1.90
N THR A 4 15.50 14.56 -2.66
CA THR A 4 15.61 14.26 -4.11
C THR A 4 15.63 12.76 -4.42
N GLU A 5 15.86 11.89 -3.42
CA GLU A 5 15.62 10.46 -3.52
C GLU A 5 14.97 9.97 -2.22
N SER A 6 13.64 9.88 -2.22
CA SER A 6 12.84 9.40 -1.08
C SER A 6 13.16 7.95 -0.66
N GLY A 7 14.04 7.26 -1.37
CA GLY A 7 14.33 5.83 -1.19
C GLY A 7 13.16 4.92 -1.55
N LEU A 8 12.02 5.46 -2.00
CA LEU A 8 10.80 4.71 -2.26
C LEU A 8 11.01 3.60 -3.31
N VAL A 9 10.64 2.37 -2.95
CA VAL A 9 10.46 1.31 -3.93
C VAL A 9 9.16 1.58 -4.68
N LEU A 10 9.28 1.94 -5.97
CA LEU A 10 8.17 2.14 -6.88
C LEU A 10 8.18 1.03 -7.95
N PRO A 11 7.02 0.70 -8.52
CA PRO A 11 6.97 -0.18 -9.69
C PRO A 11 7.81 0.42 -10.83
N PRO A 12 8.48 -0.43 -11.63
CA PRO A 12 9.28 0.05 -12.76
C PRO A 12 8.41 0.83 -13.76
N GLU A 13 8.96 1.92 -14.29
CA GLU A 13 8.32 2.70 -15.36
C GLU A 13 8.50 1.99 -16.71
N ASP A 14 7.62 1.06 -17.06
CA ASP A 14 7.47 0.62 -18.45
C ASP A 14 6.29 1.35 -19.11
N GLN A 15 6.19 1.27 -20.45
CA GLN A 15 5.05 1.90 -21.15
C GLN A 15 3.70 1.33 -20.70
N LEU A 16 3.68 0.14 -20.09
CA LEU A 16 2.52 -0.46 -19.47
C LEU A 16 2.18 0.27 -18.16
N SER A 17 3.14 0.48 -17.26
CA SER A 17 2.94 1.02 -15.91
C SER A 17 2.34 2.43 -15.89
N ARG A 18 2.63 3.25 -16.91
CA ARG A 18 2.04 4.59 -17.08
C ARG A 18 0.55 4.56 -17.44
N THR A 19 0.08 3.44 -17.98
CA THR A 19 -1.35 3.20 -18.26
C THR A 19 -2.05 2.52 -17.08
N LEU A 20 -1.30 1.91 -16.16
CA LEU A 20 -1.83 1.06 -15.09
C LEU A 20 -2.07 1.78 -13.76
N TYR A 21 -1.41 2.92 -13.55
CA TYR A 21 -1.74 3.86 -12.47
C TYR A 21 -2.19 5.16 -13.08
N GLU A 22 -3.47 5.47 -12.93
CA GLU A 22 -3.96 6.79 -13.33
C GLU A 22 -3.44 7.87 -12.39
N GLN A 23 -3.28 7.54 -11.10
CA GLN A 23 -2.80 8.48 -10.09
C GLN A 23 -1.89 7.77 -9.09
N LEU A 24 -0.66 8.28 -8.97
CA LEU A 24 0.33 7.84 -8.00
C LEU A 24 0.67 9.01 -7.08
N LEU A 25 0.42 8.85 -5.78
CA LEU A 25 0.83 9.79 -4.76
C LEU A 25 1.92 9.16 -3.90
N THR A 26 3.04 9.89 -3.76
CA THR A 26 4.16 9.52 -2.89
C THR A 26 4.39 10.62 -1.85
N ARG A 27 4.61 10.23 -0.60
CA ARG A 27 4.94 11.16 0.51
C ARG A 27 5.95 10.52 1.45
N VAL A 28 6.73 11.36 2.11
CA VAL A 28 7.64 10.98 3.19
C VAL A 28 7.29 11.84 4.40
N TYR A 29 6.98 11.20 5.53
CA TYR A 29 6.62 11.84 6.78
C TYR A 29 7.73 11.59 7.79
N ALA A 30 8.48 12.63 8.16
CA ALA A 30 9.53 12.57 9.18
C ALA A 30 8.97 13.03 10.52
N GLU A 31 9.18 12.24 11.58
CA GLU A 31 8.85 12.66 12.94
C GLU A 31 9.96 13.58 13.49
N ASN A 32 9.58 14.77 13.96
CA ASN A 32 10.50 15.77 14.54
C ASN A 32 11.70 16.17 13.65
N GLY A 33 11.59 16.02 12.33
CA GLY A 33 12.63 16.38 11.38
C GLY A 33 13.84 15.46 11.37
N ARG A 34 13.74 14.26 11.98
CA ARG A 34 14.73 13.20 11.86
C ARG A 34 14.41 12.32 10.65
N ASP A 35 15.37 12.16 9.76
CA ASP A 35 15.16 11.46 8.48
C ASP A 35 15.16 9.93 8.64
N ASP A 36 15.78 9.39 9.71
CA ASP A 36 15.99 7.96 9.97
C ASP A 36 14.75 7.19 10.42
N GLU A 37 13.68 7.88 10.85
CA GLU A 37 12.39 7.28 11.24
C GLU A 37 11.24 7.70 10.30
N SER A 38 11.58 8.08 9.08
CA SER A 38 10.58 8.58 8.13
C SER A 38 9.64 7.49 7.63
N VAL A 39 8.33 7.73 7.73
CA VAL A 39 7.31 6.89 7.08
C VAL A 39 7.18 7.28 5.62
N MET A 40 7.43 6.31 4.75
CA MET A 40 7.23 6.38 3.31
C MET A 40 5.82 5.92 2.94
N LEU A 41 5.03 6.79 2.32
CA LEU A 41 3.67 6.49 1.86
C LEU A 41 3.61 6.45 0.33
N VAL A 42 2.99 5.40 -0.20
CA VAL A 42 2.57 5.28 -1.59
C VAL A 42 1.07 4.98 -1.66
N LEU A 43 0.34 5.80 -2.40
CA LEU A 43 -1.05 5.57 -2.77
C LEU A 43 -1.11 5.44 -4.29
N ALA A 44 -1.46 4.26 -4.75
CA ALA A 44 -1.55 3.91 -6.16
C ALA A 44 -3.01 3.65 -6.52
N TYR A 45 -3.61 4.57 -7.28
CA TYR A 45 -5.00 4.54 -7.68
C TYR A 45 -5.14 4.27 -9.18
N SER A 46 -6.17 3.51 -9.54
CA SER A 46 -6.57 3.26 -10.93
C SER A 46 -8.09 3.17 -11.02
N SER A 47 -8.66 3.94 -11.95
CA SER A 47 -10.05 3.80 -12.34
C SER A 47 -10.21 2.74 -13.46
N VAL A 48 -11.47 2.53 -13.83
CA VAL A 48 -11.98 1.42 -14.64
C VAL A 48 -11.60 1.52 -16.11
N GLN A 49 -11.13 2.68 -16.59
CA GLN A 49 -10.81 2.87 -18.00
C GLN A 49 -9.76 1.82 -18.41
N GLU A 50 -10.18 0.88 -19.27
CA GLU A 50 -9.38 -0.21 -19.86
C GLU A 50 -9.35 -1.58 -19.16
N GLY A 51 -10.12 -1.80 -18.08
CA GLY A 51 -10.35 -3.15 -17.54
C GLY A 51 -9.12 -3.86 -16.97
N ARG A 52 -8.08 -3.09 -16.60
CA ARG A 52 -6.79 -3.61 -16.10
C ARG A 52 -6.38 -2.89 -14.82
N LEU A 53 -6.97 -3.25 -13.69
CA LEU A 53 -6.41 -2.85 -12.38
C LEU A 53 -5.10 -3.61 -12.15
N GLN A 54 -3.97 -3.05 -12.60
CA GLN A 54 -2.64 -3.65 -12.39
C GLN A 54 -1.86 -2.83 -11.37
N VAL A 55 -2.30 -2.93 -10.12
CA VAL A 55 -1.49 -2.44 -9.02
C VAL A 55 -0.47 -3.52 -8.63
N HIS A 56 0.79 -3.25 -8.95
CA HIS A 56 1.93 -4.11 -8.60
C HIS A 56 2.12 -4.09 -7.08
N ARG A 57 1.75 -5.20 -6.45
CA ARG A 57 1.93 -5.39 -5.02
C ARG A 57 3.42 -5.46 -4.63
N PRO A 58 3.77 -5.18 -3.37
CA PRO A 58 5.13 -5.31 -2.86
C PRO A 58 5.84 -6.63 -3.19
N GLU A 59 5.10 -7.73 -3.32
CA GLU A 59 5.65 -9.04 -3.71
C GLU A 59 6.30 -9.06 -5.09
N VAL A 60 6.00 -8.09 -5.95
CA VAL A 60 6.55 -7.99 -7.30
C VAL A 60 7.63 -6.91 -7.37
N CYS A 61 7.36 -5.71 -6.84
CA CYS A 61 8.29 -4.58 -6.98
C CYS A 61 9.52 -4.68 -6.09
N TYR A 62 9.43 -5.29 -4.89
CA TYR A 62 10.59 -5.45 -4.03
C TYR A 62 11.63 -6.43 -4.61
N PRO A 63 11.26 -7.64 -5.08
CA PRO A 63 12.19 -8.52 -5.78
C PRO A 63 12.76 -7.90 -7.05
N ALA A 64 11.95 -7.18 -7.84
CA ALA A 64 12.44 -6.46 -9.02
C ALA A 64 13.47 -5.37 -8.66
N ALA A 65 13.33 -4.74 -7.49
CA ALA A 65 14.30 -3.80 -6.93
C ALA A 65 15.47 -4.49 -6.20
N GLY A 66 15.58 -5.82 -6.25
CA GLY A 66 16.67 -6.60 -5.68
C GLY A 66 16.54 -6.91 -4.19
N PHE A 67 15.36 -6.73 -3.58
CA PHE A 67 15.09 -7.16 -2.21
C PHE A 67 14.64 -8.62 -2.15
N SER A 68 15.07 -9.33 -1.12
CA SER A 68 14.47 -10.60 -0.71
C SER A 68 13.32 -10.34 0.26
N ILE A 69 12.19 -11.00 0.05
CA ILE A 69 11.07 -10.96 1.00
C ILE A 69 11.33 -12.02 2.05
N ILE A 70 11.57 -11.57 3.28
CA ILE A 70 11.89 -12.45 4.41
C ILE A 70 10.60 -12.94 5.09
N GLU A 71 9.58 -12.10 5.10
CA GLU A 71 8.30 -12.39 5.76
C GLU A 71 7.17 -11.65 5.06
N ASN A 72 5.98 -12.24 5.04
CA ASN A 72 4.78 -11.64 4.47
C ASN A 72 3.48 -12.24 5.04
N THR A 73 3.01 -11.68 6.16
CA THR A 73 1.85 -12.17 6.93
C THR A 73 0.62 -11.32 6.70
N ALA A 74 -0.57 -11.89 6.91
CA ALA A 74 -1.82 -11.17 6.94
C ALA A 74 -2.14 -10.76 8.37
N GLU A 75 -2.58 -9.53 8.58
CA GLU A 75 -2.93 -8.95 9.89
C GLU A 75 -4.10 -7.98 9.74
N GLU A 76 -4.62 -7.48 10.85
CA GLU A 76 -5.68 -6.46 10.87
C GLU A 76 -5.26 -5.23 11.69
N ILE A 77 -5.50 -4.04 11.14
CA ILE A 77 -5.31 -2.77 11.86
C ILE A 77 -6.68 -2.22 12.28
N PRO A 78 -7.01 -2.20 13.58
CA PRO A 78 -8.29 -1.66 14.04
C PRO A 78 -8.36 -0.14 13.79
N ILE A 79 -9.45 0.31 13.17
CA ILE A 79 -9.71 1.73 12.88
C ILE A 79 -10.88 2.25 13.71
N THR A 80 -11.94 1.46 13.81
CA THR A 80 -13.08 1.74 14.68
C THR A 80 -13.37 0.52 15.54
N LYS A 81 -14.41 0.59 16.37
CA LYS A 81 -14.86 -0.56 17.17
C LYS A 81 -15.33 -1.73 16.29
N ASP A 82 -15.92 -1.43 15.15
CA ASP A 82 -16.62 -2.41 14.30
C ASP A 82 -15.89 -2.65 12.97
N PHE A 83 -14.73 -2.03 12.76
CA PHE A 83 -13.97 -2.14 11.52
C PHE A 83 -12.44 -2.13 11.74
N ALA A 84 -11.77 -3.06 11.07
CA ALA A 84 -10.32 -3.13 10.94
C ALA A 84 -9.93 -3.24 9.47
N ILE A 85 -8.83 -2.59 9.10
CA ILE A 85 -8.25 -2.71 7.76
C ILE A 85 -7.52 -4.05 7.70
N PRO A 86 -7.87 -4.94 6.78
CA PRO A 86 -7.10 -6.14 6.58
C PRO A 86 -5.84 -5.79 5.75
N VAL A 87 -4.67 -6.02 6.33
CA VAL A 87 -3.37 -5.61 5.79
C VAL A 87 -2.45 -6.80 5.57
N ARG A 88 -1.35 -6.56 4.86
CA ARG A 88 -0.19 -7.44 4.84
C ARG A 88 1.01 -6.72 5.43
N LEU A 89 1.68 -7.41 6.35
CA LEU A 89 2.96 -7.01 6.93
C LEU A 89 4.07 -7.74 6.16
N LEU A 90 4.90 -6.99 5.46
CA LEU A 90 5.99 -7.53 4.65
C LEU A 90 7.33 -6.99 5.13
N THR A 91 8.29 -7.88 5.30
CA THR A 91 9.69 -7.53 5.59
C THR A 91 10.53 -7.81 4.35
N ALA A 92 11.15 -6.77 3.80
CA ALA A 92 12.03 -6.84 2.65
C ALA A 92 13.47 -6.51 3.04
N ASP A 93 14.43 -7.28 2.54
CA ASP A 93 15.85 -7.13 2.87
C ASP A 93 16.73 -7.07 1.62
N ARG A 94 17.68 -6.13 1.60
CA ARG A 94 18.72 -6.01 0.59
C ARG A 94 20.07 -5.74 1.24
N GLY A 95 20.43 -6.57 2.24
CA GLY A 95 21.69 -6.48 2.97
C GLY A 95 21.72 -5.26 3.90
N ALA A 96 22.37 -4.17 3.48
CA ALA A 96 22.51 -2.96 4.29
C ALA A 96 21.20 -2.18 4.51
N ARG A 97 20.11 -2.61 3.85
CA ARG A 97 18.80 -1.96 3.93
C ARG A 97 17.72 -3.00 4.15
N ARG A 98 17.03 -2.87 5.28
CA ARG A 98 15.81 -3.61 5.59
C ARG A 98 14.64 -2.65 5.66
N GLU A 99 13.54 -3.04 5.04
CA GLU A 99 12.33 -2.23 4.96
C GLU A 99 11.13 -3.05 5.45
N TYR A 100 10.38 -2.45 6.37
CA TYR A 100 9.15 -2.99 6.92
C TYR A 100 7.98 -2.28 6.26
N VAL A 101 7.01 -3.06 5.79
CA VAL A 101 5.97 -2.59 4.87
C VAL A 101 4.62 -3.04 5.38
N VAL A 102 3.70 -2.09 5.55
CA VAL A 102 2.27 -2.36 5.72
C VAL A 102 1.57 -1.95 4.44
N TYR A 103 0.79 -2.84 3.85
CA TYR A 103 0.00 -2.48 2.68
C TYR A 103 -1.36 -3.17 2.66
N TRP A 104 -2.31 -2.54 1.97
CA TRP A 104 -3.62 -3.12 1.69
C TRP A 104 -4.11 -2.69 0.31
N THR A 105 -5.09 -3.43 -0.19
CA THR A 105 -5.76 -3.10 -1.44
C THR A 105 -7.24 -2.94 -1.21
N ARG A 106 -7.82 -1.88 -1.78
CA ARG A 106 -9.27 -1.69 -1.89
C ARG A 106 -9.67 -1.85 -3.35
N VAL A 107 -10.76 -2.56 -3.60
CA VAL A 107 -11.40 -2.76 -4.90
C VAL A 107 -12.89 -2.50 -4.71
N GLY A 108 -13.37 -1.33 -5.13
CA GLY A 108 -14.70 -0.83 -4.75
C GLY A 108 -14.86 -0.73 -3.24
N ASP A 109 -15.86 -1.40 -2.69
CA ASP A 109 -16.12 -1.44 -1.25
C ASP A 109 -15.44 -2.62 -0.56
N SER A 110 -14.66 -3.44 -1.29
CA SER A 110 -14.04 -4.66 -0.77
C SER A 110 -12.53 -4.51 -0.56
N MET A 111 -11.98 -5.26 0.40
CA MET A 111 -10.56 -5.19 0.77
C MET A 111 -9.91 -6.58 0.76
N PRO A 112 -9.61 -7.15 -0.42
CA PRO A 112 -9.09 -8.52 -0.52
C PRO A 112 -7.64 -8.63 -0.03
N VAL A 113 -7.41 -9.51 0.96
CA VAL A 113 -6.08 -9.77 1.51
C VAL A 113 -5.23 -10.61 0.57
N ARG A 114 -5.80 -11.72 0.07
CA ARG A 114 -5.07 -12.67 -0.78
C ARG A 114 -5.17 -12.25 -2.24
N TRP A 115 -4.07 -12.46 -2.97
CA TRP A 115 -3.99 -12.16 -4.40
C TRP A 115 -4.99 -12.97 -5.23
N PHE A 116 -5.26 -14.22 -4.84
CA PHE A 116 -6.21 -15.08 -5.52
C PHE A 116 -7.66 -14.59 -5.35
N ASP A 117 -8.02 -14.12 -4.16
CA ASP A 117 -9.36 -13.58 -3.88
C ASP A 117 -9.60 -12.32 -4.72
N GLN A 118 -8.58 -11.44 -4.81
CA GLN A 118 -8.64 -10.27 -5.68
C GLN A 118 -8.87 -10.66 -7.15
N ARG A 119 -8.16 -11.67 -7.66
CA ARG A 119 -8.26 -12.11 -9.05
C ARG A 119 -9.61 -12.78 -9.37
N LEU A 120 -10.15 -13.55 -8.42
CA LEU A 120 -11.49 -14.15 -8.54
C LEU A 120 -12.59 -13.09 -8.50
N MET A 121 -12.46 -12.09 -7.63
CA MET A 121 -13.38 -10.94 -7.57
C MET A 121 -13.37 -10.16 -8.87
N MET A 122 -12.19 -9.83 -9.40
CA MET A 122 -12.04 -9.18 -10.71
C MET A 122 -12.65 -9.99 -11.84
N ALA A 123 -12.44 -11.31 -11.87
CA ALA A 123 -13.02 -12.17 -12.89
C ALA A 123 -14.56 -12.16 -12.84
N LYS A 124 -15.15 -12.21 -11.64
CA LYS A 124 -16.62 -12.11 -11.44
C LYS A 124 -17.16 -10.72 -11.84
N ALA A 125 -16.49 -9.67 -11.40
CA ALA A 125 -16.76 -8.27 -11.72
C ALA A 125 -16.76 -8.02 -13.24
N ASN A 126 -15.72 -8.50 -13.94
CA ASN A 126 -15.61 -8.43 -15.40
C ASN A 126 -16.78 -9.13 -16.10
N LEU A 127 -17.16 -10.32 -15.63
CA LEU A 127 -18.31 -11.07 -16.17
C LEU A 127 -19.65 -10.36 -15.96
N GLN A 128 -19.77 -9.56 -14.89
CA GLN A 128 -20.96 -8.78 -14.55
C GLN A 128 -20.95 -7.35 -15.15
N GLY A 129 -19.92 -7.00 -15.93
CA GLY A 129 -19.79 -5.66 -16.53
C GLY A 129 -19.53 -4.54 -15.53
N SER A 130 -19.13 -4.85 -14.30
CA SER A 130 -18.82 -3.87 -13.26
C SER A 130 -17.47 -4.16 -12.64
N ILE A 131 -16.46 -3.35 -12.96
CA ILE A 131 -15.16 -3.39 -12.27
C ILE A 131 -15.13 -2.11 -11.45
N PRO A 132 -15.07 -2.16 -10.12
CA PRO A 132 -14.96 -0.95 -9.34
C PRO A 132 -13.52 -0.41 -9.42
N ASP A 133 -13.35 0.85 -9.02
CA ASP A 133 -12.04 1.48 -8.88
C ASP A 133 -11.15 0.74 -7.87
N GLY A 134 -9.84 0.99 -7.94
CA GLY A 134 -8.87 0.31 -7.12
C GLY A 134 -7.84 1.22 -6.50
N LEU A 135 -7.43 0.87 -5.28
CA LEU A 135 -6.33 1.51 -4.56
C LEU A 135 -5.40 0.44 -3.98
N LEU A 136 -4.09 0.64 -4.09
CA LEU A 136 -3.12 0.09 -3.15
C LEU A 136 -2.54 1.22 -2.31
N ALA A 137 -2.67 1.08 -1.00
CA ALA A 137 -2.00 1.93 -0.04
C ALA A 137 -0.86 1.14 0.59
N ARG A 138 0.31 1.76 0.65
CA ARG A 138 1.54 1.20 1.22
C ARG A 138 2.19 2.24 2.12
N ALA A 139 2.44 1.87 3.37
CA ALA A 139 3.29 2.62 4.27
C ALA A 139 4.53 1.76 4.60
N SER A 140 5.71 2.34 4.60
CA SER A 140 6.94 1.63 4.95
C SER A 140 7.94 2.47 5.73
N ILE A 141 8.83 1.79 6.45
CA ILE A 141 9.94 2.36 7.22
C ILE A 141 11.19 1.53 6.91
N ILE A 142 12.32 2.21 6.73
CA ILE A 142 13.64 1.55 6.72
C ILE A 142 14.12 1.50 8.17
N GLY A 143 14.56 0.35 8.65
CA GLY A 143 15.03 0.22 10.02
C GLY A 143 15.57 -1.17 10.33
N THR A 144 16.00 -1.36 11.58
CA THR A 144 16.56 -2.63 12.07
C THR A 144 15.65 -3.34 13.07
N ASP A 145 14.75 -2.61 13.72
CA ASP A 145 13.78 -3.16 14.68
C ASP A 145 12.41 -3.33 14.01
N ARG A 146 11.99 -4.60 13.89
CA ARG A 146 10.74 -5.00 13.25
C ARG A 146 9.51 -4.54 14.02
N ASP A 147 9.53 -4.74 15.33
CA ASP A 147 8.34 -4.55 16.15
C ASP A 147 8.10 -3.06 16.37
N ALA A 148 9.18 -2.28 16.56
CA ALA A 148 9.11 -0.82 16.58
C ALA A 148 8.59 -0.26 15.24
N ALA A 149 9.11 -0.75 14.11
CA ALA A 149 8.67 -0.29 12.79
C ALA A 149 7.19 -0.57 12.53
N PHE A 150 6.70 -1.78 12.81
CA PHE A 150 5.28 -2.10 12.63
C PHE A 150 4.36 -1.36 13.61
N ALA A 151 4.82 -1.09 14.83
CA ALA A 151 4.06 -0.25 15.77
C ALA A 151 3.92 1.19 15.25
N THR A 152 5.00 1.78 14.72
CA THR A 152 4.97 3.11 14.11
C THR A 152 4.08 3.14 12.87
N LEU A 153 4.20 2.15 11.98
CA LEU A 153 3.36 2.06 10.78
C LEU A 153 1.88 1.90 11.13
N THR A 154 1.55 1.09 12.14
CA THR A 154 0.17 0.92 12.61
C THR A 154 -0.42 2.23 13.10
N ARG A 155 0.32 2.96 13.97
CA ARG A 155 -0.09 4.27 14.47
C ARG A 155 -0.24 5.29 13.34
N PHE A 156 0.67 5.27 12.38
CA PHE A 156 0.62 6.14 11.21
C PHE A 156 -0.65 5.89 10.38
N VAL A 157 -0.96 4.63 10.07
CA VAL A 157 -2.17 4.26 9.31
C VAL A 157 -3.44 4.71 10.06
N GLN A 158 -3.54 4.42 11.35
CA GLN A 158 -4.68 4.85 12.17
C GLN A 158 -4.84 6.38 12.15
N THR A 159 -3.74 7.11 12.36
CA THR A 159 -3.74 8.58 12.37
C THR A 159 -4.12 9.16 11.00
N MET A 160 -3.59 8.58 9.91
CA MET A 160 -3.89 9.01 8.55
C MET A 160 -5.37 8.82 8.22
N VAL A 161 -5.95 7.65 8.53
CA VAL A 161 -7.37 7.38 8.28
C VAL A 161 -8.28 8.24 9.16
N ALA A 162 -7.89 8.50 10.42
CA ALA A 162 -8.63 9.38 11.31
C ALA A 162 -8.60 10.85 10.87
N SER A 163 -7.46 11.32 10.34
CA SER A 163 -7.22 12.71 9.96
C SER A 163 -7.72 13.04 8.55
N THR A 164 -8.04 12.04 7.73
CA THR A 164 -8.63 12.26 6.41
C THR A 164 -10.13 12.54 6.51
N GLY A 165 -10.61 13.51 5.74
CA GLY A 165 -12.04 13.77 5.60
C GLY A 165 -12.79 12.59 4.95
N LYS A 166 -14.12 12.63 4.98
CA LYS A 166 -14.99 11.52 4.51
C LYS A 166 -14.58 10.95 3.15
N GLN A 167 -14.33 11.81 2.16
CA GLN A 167 -13.93 11.38 0.80
C GLN A 167 -12.59 10.63 0.79
N GLY A 168 -11.60 11.12 1.55
CA GLY A 168 -10.29 10.47 1.65
C GLY A 168 -10.38 9.13 2.37
N ARG A 169 -11.20 9.03 3.43
CA ARG A 169 -11.46 7.76 4.10
C ARG A 169 -12.11 6.75 3.15
N THR A 170 -13.13 7.16 2.40
CA THR A 170 -13.76 6.30 1.39
C THR A 170 -12.77 5.84 0.32
N MET A 171 -11.88 6.72 -0.15
CA MET A 171 -10.83 6.34 -1.08
C MET A 171 -9.87 5.30 -0.48
N LEU A 172 -9.46 5.46 0.78
CA LEU A 172 -8.47 4.62 1.46
C LEU A 172 -9.03 3.24 1.87
N ILE A 173 -10.24 3.21 2.41
CA ILE A 173 -10.81 2.03 3.09
C ILE A 173 -12.25 1.71 2.71
N GLY A 174 -12.87 2.41 1.75
CA GLY A 174 -14.26 2.16 1.38
C GLY A 174 -15.27 2.78 2.37
N PRO A 175 -16.54 2.34 2.37
CA PRO A 175 -17.63 2.99 3.11
C PRO A 175 -17.59 2.77 4.64
N HIS A 176 -16.49 2.27 5.18
CA HIS A 176 -16.30 1.87 6.58
C HIS A 176 -15.92 3.01 7.52
#